data_AF-A0A5C4Y8N7-F1
#
_entry.id   AF-A0A5C4Y8N7-F1
#
_cell.length_a   1.000
_cell.length_b   1.000
_cell.length_c   1.000
_cell.angle_alpha   90.00
_cell.angle_beta   90.00
_cell.angle_gamma   90.00
#
_symmetry.space_group_name_H-M   'P 1'
#
loop_
_entity.id
_entity.type
_entity.pdbx_description
1 polymer ?
#
loop_
_entity_poly.entity_id
_entity_poly.type
_entity_poly.pdbx_seq_one_letter_code
_entity_poly.pdbx_strand_id
1 'polypeptide(L)'
;MSPDERARLAELEEQVLVGASAALLAGRALTEIRDARLYRGEFASFEQYALARFGFSRPRAYQLIDYAAAAGEFAVLNLPLPPERITRALGGVLPEDYQIVLDVTRATTGKAHPSSADVQAVADVNRAMAEGAHIEHPDTGKPVPYSSLPPKQRGPALATAVRRGSQDRRDFQGTDDVKPVDWLDDLRSLAQVELLGTVEGWQVIATDRSSGERREGPVRKTFWDAIRHARAMWEGERDRAPE
;
A
#
# COMPACT_ATOMS: atom_id res chain seq x y z
N MET A 1 37.84 2.66 -11.41
CA MET A 1 37.18 3.78 -12.10
C MET A 1 38.20 4.89 -12.28
N SER A 2 38.47 5.27 -13.53
CA SER A 2 39.40 6.35 -13.88
C SER A 2 38.83 7.72 -13.46
N PRO A 3 39.66 8.79 -13.43
CA PRO A 3 39.17 10.15 -13.23
C PRO A 3 38.08 10.56 -14.23
N ASP A 4 38.23 10.19 -15.51
CA ASP A 4 37.27 10.52 -16.57
C ASP A 4 35.95 9.76 -16.40
N GLU A 5 36.00 8.49 -16.03
CA GLU A 5 34.80 7.69 -15.72
C GLU A 5 34.04 8.27 -14.52
N ARG A 6 34.75 8.80 -13.51
CA ARG A 6 34.13 9.50 -12.37
C ARG A 6 33.46 10.80 -12.78
N ALA A 7 34.12 11.61 -13.60
CA ALA A 7 33.54 12.87 -14.08
C ALA A 7 32.28 12.62 -14.91
N ARG A 8 32.32 11.63 -15.81
CA ARG A 8 31.15 11.28 -16.64
C ARG A 8 30.00 10.71 -15.81
N LEU A 9 30.27 9.90 -14.79
CA LEU A 9 29.23 9.40 -13.89
C LEU A 9 28.53 10.56 -13.17
N ALA A 10 29.29 11.51 -12.61
CA ALA A 10 28.73 12.65 -11.89
C ALA A 10 27.84 13.53 -12.80
N GLU A 11 28.26 13.78 -14.04
CA GLU A 11 27.46 14.51 -15.03
C GLU A 11 26.12 13.80 -15.33
N LEU A 12 26.18 12.47 -15.51
CA LEU A 12 24.97 11.68 -15.77
C LEU A 12 24.04 11.64 -14.55
N GLU A 13 24.58 11.59 -13.34
CA GLU A 13 23.81 11.66 -12.09
C GLU A 13 23.10 13.02 -11.96
N GLU A 14 23.76 14.12 -12.31
CA GLU A 14 23.13 15.45 -12.34
C GLU A 14 21.96 15.50 -13.32
N GLN A 15 22.12 14.96 -14.53
CA GLN A 15 21.04 14.90 -15.53
C GLN A 15 19.83 14.09 -15.02
N VAL A 16 20.08 12.98 -14.31
CA VAL A 16 19.02 12.18 -13.69
C VAL A 16 18.27 12.98 -12.62
N LEU A 17 18.97 13.76 -11.79
CA LEU A 17 18.36 14.61 -10.76
C LEU A 17 17.50 15.72 -11.36
N VAL A 18 17.94 16.33 -12.47
CA VAL A 18 17.15 17.31 -13.22
C VAL A 18 15.86 16.67 -13.75
N GLY A 19 15.95 15.49 -14.36
CA GLY A 19 14.79 14.75 -14.87
C GLY A 19 13.78 14.38 -13.76
N ALA A 20 14.27 13.94 -12.60
CA ALA A 20 13.42 13.63 -11.45
C ALA A 20 12.69 14.87 -10.92
N SER A 21 13.37 16.02 -10.87
CA SER A 21 12.80 17.31 -10.47
C SER A 21 11.75 17.80 -11.46
N ALA A 22 11.99 17.63 -12.77
CA ALA A 22 11.03 17.98 -13.81
C ALA A 22 9.75 17.12 -13.73
N ALA A 23 9.87 15.83 -13.42
CA ALA A 23 8.71 14.96 -13.20
C ALA A 23 7.86 15.41 -12.01
N LEU A 24 8.50 15.83 -10.91
CA LEU A 24 7.82 16.39 -9.74
C LEU A 24 7.09 17.70 -10.09
N LEU A 25 7.75 18.61 -10.81
CA LEU A 25 7.15 19.87 -11.27
C LEU A 25 5.93 19.61 -12.17
N ALA A 26 6.08 18.69 -13.14
CA ALA A 26 5.00 18.31 -14.03
C ALA A 26 3.82 17.73 -13.26
N GLY A 27 4.06 16.85 -12.28
CA GLY A 27 3.01 16.31 -11.40
C GLY A 27 2.23 17.40 -10.67
N ARG A 28 2.93 18.36 -10.06
CA ARG A 28 2.29 19.51 -9.36
C ARG A 28 1.42 20.35 -10.31
N ALA A 29 1.95 20.67 -11.50
CA ALA A 29 1.20 21.42 -12.51
C ALA A 29 -0.03 20.64 -13.01
N LEU A 30 0.11 19.33 -13.25
CA LEU A 30 -1.00 18.46 -13.65
C LEU A 30 -2.08 18.40 -12.57
N THR A 31 -1.71 18.36 -11.28
CA THR A 31 -2.65 18.44 -10.15
C THR A 31 -3.46 19.73 -10.22
N GLU A 32 -2.79 20.88 -10.33
CA GLU A 32 -3.47 22.18 -10.39
C GLU A 32 -4.41 22.29 -11.60
N ILE A 33 -3.93 21.89 -12.79
CA ILE A 33 -4.75 21.88 -14.02
C ILE A 33 -6.00 21.00 -13.86
N ARG A 34 -5.84 19.80 -13.27
CA ARG A 34 -6.93 18.84 -13.07
C ARG A 34 -7.95 19.36 -12.07
N ASP A 35 -7.48 19.80 -10.90
CA ASP A 35 -8.31 20.14 -9.75
C ASP A 35 -9.06 21.46 -9.98
N ALA A 36 -8.38 22.46 -10.55
CA ALA A 36 -9.01 23.72 -10.99
C ALA A 36 -9.74 23.60 -12.33
N ARG A 37 -9.72 22.41 -12.97
CA ARG A 37 -10.42 22.09 -14.23
C ARG A 37 -10.07 23.04 -15.38
N LEU A 38 -8.82 23.50 -15.44
CA LEU A 38 -8.33 24.49 -16.41
C LEU A 38 -8.37 24.01 -17.87
N TYR A 39 -8.51 22.70 -18.08
CA TYR A 39 -8.62 22.07 -19.41
C TYR A 39 -10.01 22.25 -20.08
N ARG A 40 -11.04 22.66 -19.33
CA ARG A 40 -12.45 22.63 -19.80
C ARG A 40 -12.79 23.64 -20.89
N GLY A 41 -11.90 24.60 -21.18
CA GLY A 41 -12.08 25.51 -22.30
C GLY A 41 -12.05 24.82 -23.67
N GLU A 42 -11.34 23.70 -23.78
CA GLU A 42 -11.11 23.00 -25.06
C GLU A 42 -11.34 21.48 -24.98
N PHE A 43 -11.32 20.88 -23.80
CA PHE A 43 -11.37 19.41 -23.63
C PHE A 43 -12.46 18.98 -22.67
N ALA A 44 -13.14 17.87 -22.98
CA ALA A 44 -14.24 17.35 -22.17
C ALA A 44 -13.75 16.66 -20.88
N SER A 45 -12.52 16.11 -20.89
CA SER A 45 -11.91 15.50 -19.71
C SER A 45 -10.43 15.83 -19.58
N PHE A 46 -9.91 15.69 -18.37
CA PHE A 46 -8.49 15.88 -18.06
C PHE A 46 -7.62 14.89 -18.85
N GLU A 47 -8.07 13.65 -19.01
CA GLU A 47 -7.35 12.60 -19.72
C GLU A 47 -7.18 12.93 -21.20
N GLN A 48 -8.23 13.44 -21.84
CA GLN A 48 -8.15 13.91 -23.23
C GLN A 48 -7.15 15.06 -23.37
N TYR A 49 -7.19 16.02 -22.44
CA TYR A 49 -6.25 17.13 -22.39
C TYR A 49 -4.79 16.66 -22.22
N ALA A 50 -4.53 15.80 -21.24
CA ALA A 50 -3.17 15.31 -20.95
C ALA A 50 -2.58 14.53 -22.13
N LEU A 51 -3.41 13.73 -22.82
CA LEU A 51 -3.00 13.02 -24.01
C LEU A 51 -2.74 13.98 -25.18
N ALA A 52 -3.65 14.92 -25.44
CA ALA A 52 -3.55 15.82 -26.59
C ALA A 52 -2.42 16.84 -26.46
N ARG A 53 -2.18 17.39 -25.27
CA ARG A 53 -1.17 18.44 -25.06
C ARG A 53 0.22 17.91 -24.76
N PHE A 54 0.34 16.76 -24.09
CA PHE A 54 1.62 16.24 -23.60
C PHE A 54 1.94 14.82 -24.08
N GLY A 55 1.03 14.15 -24.77
CA GLY A 55 1.20 12.73 -25.15
C GLY A 55 1.14 11.77 -23.96
N PHE A 56 0.64 12.22 -22.80
CA PHE A 56 0.56 11.38 -21.62
C PHE A 56 -0.70 10.53 -21.64
N SER A 57 -0.51 9.22 -21.53
CA SER A 57 -1.63 8.32 -21.24
C SER A 57 -2.25 8.69 -19.88
N ARG A 58 -3.53 8.36 -19.69
CA ARG A 58 -4.21 8.52 -18.40
C ARG A 58 -3.36 7.96 -17.24
N PRO A 59 -2.88 6.70 -17.26
CA PRO A 59 -2.04 6.17 -16.18
C PRO A 59 -0.80 7.03 -15.92
N ARG A 60 -0.09 7.48 -16.95
CA ARG A 60 1.13 8.28 -16.77
C ARG A 60 0.84 9.63 -16.12
N ALA A 61 -0.24 10.31 -16.54
CA ALA A 61 -0.62 11.60 -15.97
C ALA A 61 -0.95 11.47 -14.47
N TYR A 62 -1.73 10.47 -14.08
CA TYR A 62 -2.05 10.24 -12.67
C TYR A 62 -0.83 9.78 -11.86
N GLN A 63 0.06 8.95 -12.42
CA GLN A 63 1.31 8.57 -11.74
C GLN A 63 2.20 9.78 -11.40
N LEU A 64 2.27 10.78 -12.28
CA LEU A 64 3.01 12.01 -12.01
C LEU A 64 2.36 12.82 -10.88
N ILE A 65 1.03 12.90 -10.86
CA ILE A 65 0.27 13.54 -9.79
C ILE A 65 0.50 12.83 -8.45
N ASP A 66 0.36 11.51 -8.42
CA ASP A 66 0.53 10.71 -7.21
C ASP A 66 1.97 10.80 -6.68
N TYR A 67 2.96 10.76 -7.57
CA TYR A 67 4.36 10.97 -7.22
C TYR A 67 4.59 12.36 -6.60
N ALA A 68 3.97 13.40 -7.17
CA ALA A 68 4.11 14.76 -6.66
C ALA A 68 3.44 14.97 -5.30
N ALA A 69 2.30 14.33 -5.07
CA ALA A 69 1.60 14.34 -3.78
C ALA A 69 2.48 13.69 -2.70
N ALA A 70 2.93 12.46 -2.94
CA ALA A 70 3.80 11.74 -2.00
C ALA A 70 5.10 12.51 -1.74
N ALA A 71 5.71 13.10 -2.77
CA ALA A 71 6.91 13.93 -2.59
C ALA A 71 6.70 15.13 -1.65
N GLY A 72 5.49 15.72 -1.65
CA GLY A 72 5.12 16.76 -0.69
C GLY A 72 5.09 16.23 0.75
N GLU A 73 4.53 15.05 0.97
CA GLU A 73 4.45 14.40 2.28
C GLU A 73 5.84 14.01 2.82
N PHE A 74 6.71 13.47 1.95
CA PHE A 74 8.11 13.21 2.31
C PHE A 74 8.84 14.48 2.76
N ALA A 75 8.62 15.60 2.07
CA ALA A 75 9.22 16.88 2.45
C ALA A 75 8.71 17.39 3.80
N VAL A 76 7.39 17.28 4.07
CA VAL A 76 6.78 17.65 5.37
C VAL A 76 7.36 16.82 6.52
N LEU A 77 7.58 15.53 6.29
CA LEU A 77 8.16 14.61 7.27
C LEU A 77 9.68 14.69 7.39
N ASN A 78 10.33 15.56 6.59
CA ASN A 78 11.78 15.67 6.50
C ASN A 78 12.46 14.32 6.19
N LEU A 79 11.83 13.52 5.31
CA LEU A 79 12.32 12.22 4.87
C LEU A 79 12.99 12.33 3.49
N PRO A 80 14.03 11.53 3.22
CA PRO A 80 14.61 11.46 1.88
C PRO A 80 13.61 10.82 0.91
N LEU A 81 13.26 11.54 -0.16
CA LEU A 81 12.38 11.04 -1.21
C LEU A 81 13.05 9.87 -1.96
N PRO A 82 12.47 8.65 -1.95
CA PRO A 82 13.01 7.55 -2.74
C PRO A 82 12.74 7.77 -4.24
N PRO A 83 13.34 6.93 -5.13
CA PRO A 83 13.06 7.00 -6.57
C PRO A 83 11.56 6.86 -6.88
N GLU A 84 11.07 7.52 -7.93
CA GLU A 84 9.64 7.57 -8.31
C GLU A 84 8.92 6.23 -8.23
N ARG A 85 9.52 5.16 -8.77
CA ARG A 85 8.95 3.82 -8.74
C ARG A 85 8.72 3.26 -7.33
N ILE A 86 9.55 3.65 -6.37
CA ILE A 86 9.44 3.24 -4.96
C ILE A 86 8.42 4.12 -4.25
N THR A 87 8.47 5.43 -4.46
CA THR A 87 7.49 6.37 -3.89
C THR A 87 6.06 5.97 -4.27
N ARG A 88 5.84 5.65 -5.55
CA ARG A 88 4.53 5.21 -6.05
C ARG A 88 4.08 3.87 -5.46
N ALA A 89 5.00 3.00 -5.08
CA ALA A 89 4.68 1.74 -4.42
C ALA A 89 4.16 1.91 -2.97
N LEU A 90 4.30 3.12 -2.40
CA LEU A 90 3.72 3.48 -1.10
C LEU A 90 2.28 3.99 -1.20
N GLY A 91 1.66 3.97 -2.39
CA GLY A 91 0.30 4.48 -2.59
C GLY A 91 -0.69 4.00 -1.52
N GLY A 92 -1.41 4.94 -0.91
CA GLY A 92 -2.40 4.70 0.14
C GLY A 92 -1.83 4.39 1.54
N VAL A 93 -0.51 4.25 1.70
CA VAL A 93 0.13 4.18 3.03
C VAL A 93 0.00 5.54 3.69
N LEU A 94 -0.27 5.57 5.00
CA LEU A 94 -0.29 6.80 5.77
C LEU A 94 1.10 7.44 5.78
N PRO A 95 1.24 8.76 5.61
CA PRO A 95 2.55 9.41 5.54
C PRO A 95 3.47 9.07 6.72
N GLU A 96 2.95 9.01 7.94
CA GLU A 96 3.74 8.66 9.13
C GLU A 96 4.32 7.22 9.12
N ASP A 97 3.80 6.35 8.25
CA ASP A 97 4.24 4.96 8.10
C ASP A 97 5.22 4.75 6.93
N TYR A 98 5.50 5.77 6.11
CA TYR A 98 6.40 5.66 4.94
C TYR A 98 7.76 5.06 5.29
N GLN A 99 8.42 5.63 6.30
CA GLN A 99 9.74 5.16 6.71
C GLN A 99 9.66 3.73 7.28
N ILE A 100 8.59 3.40 7.99
CA ILE A 100 8.36 2.08 8.58
C ILE A 100 8.23 1.02 7.49
N VAL A 101 7.42 1.29 6.46
CA VAL A 101 7.26 0.38 5.31
C VAL A 101 8.60 0.14 4.64
N LEU A 102 9.36 1.21 4.35
CA LEU A 102 10.68 1.09 3.70
C LEU A 102 11.68 0.29 4.54
N ASP A 103 11.73 0.53 5.86
CA ASP A 103 12.64 -0.18 6.76
C ASP A 103 12.24 -1.65 6.94
N VAL A 104 10.95 -1.94 7.08
CA VAL A 104 10.44 -3.32 7.12
C VAL A 104 10.72 -4.04 5.80
N THR A 105 10.58 -3.37 4.65
CA THR A 105 10.94 -3.98 3.36
C THR A 105 12.43 -4.35 3.31
N ARG A 106 13.33 -3.46 3.74
CA ARG A 106 14.78 -3.77 3.78
C ARG A 106 15.07 -4.92 4.73
N ALA A 107 14.50 -4.90 5.93
CA ALA A 107 14.72 -5.92 6.95
C ALA A 107 14.19 -7.30 6.53
N THR A 108 13.05 -7.36 5.84
CA THR A 108 12.43 -8.64 5.43
C THR A 108 13.06 -9.21 4.16
N THR A 109 13.51 -8.36 3.24
CA THR A 109 14.15 -8.82 1.99
C THR A 109 15.64 -9.04 2.11
N GLY A 110 16.30 -8.40 3.09
CA GLY A 110 17.77 -8.36 3.20
C GLY A 110 18.46 -7.55 2.09
N LYS A 111 17.70 -6.88 1.22
CA LYS A 111 18.24 -6.11 0.09
C LYS A 111 18.57 -4.69 0.52
N ALA A 112 19.79 -4.23 0.22
CA ALA A 112 20.16 -2.82 0.39
C ALA A 112 19.27 -1.88 -0.46
N HIS A 113 18.88 -2.34 -1.66
CA HIS A 113 18.01 -1.62 -2.59
C HIS A 113 16.80 -2.50 -2.97
N PRO A 114 15.70 -2.47 -2.20
CA PRO A 114 14.51 -3.24 -2.54
C PRO A 114 13.87 -2.78 -3.85
N SER A 115 13.18 -3.70 -4.53
CA SER A 115 12.41 -3.40 -5.74
C SER A 115 11.09 -2.69 -5.38
N SER A 116 10.44 -2.07 -6.37
CA SER A 116 9.11 -1.48 -6.16
C SER A 116 8.05 -2.54 -5.82
N ALA A 117 8.22 -3.77 -6.32
CA ALA A 117 7.36 -4.89 -5.95
C ALA A 117 7.56 -5.33 -4.50
N ASP A 118 8.81 -5.33 -4.00
CA ASP A 118 9.10 -5.61 -2.59
C ASP A 118 8.43 -4.58 -1.67
N VAL A 119 8.49 -3.29 -2.04
CA VAL A 119 7.87 -2.19 -1.27
C VAL A 119 6.35 -2.28 -1.34
N GLN A 120 5.77 -2.45 -2.54
CA GLN A 120 4.32 -2.57 -2.72
C GLN A 120 3.75 -3.69 -1.85
N ALA A 121 4.43 -4.84 -1.80
CA ALA A 121 3.92 -5.97 -1.04
C ALA A 121 3.93 -5.74 0.49
N VAL A 122 4.83 -4.90 1.01
CA VAL A 122 4.81 -4.47 2.42
C VAL A 122 3.78 -3.36 2.64
N ALA A 123 3.67 -2.41 1.72
CA ALA A 123 2.67 -1.36 1.73
C ALA A 123 1.24 -1.93 1.80
N ASP A 124 0.95 -2.97 1.00
CA ASP A 124 -0.35 -3.65 1.02
C ASP A 124 -0.68 -4.23 2.41
N VAL A 125 0.31 -4.85 3.07
CA VAL A 125 0.12 -5.38 4.44
C VAL A 125 -0.11 -4.24 5.43
N ASN A 126 0.66 -3.15 5.33
CA ASN A 126 0.50 -2.00 6.20
C ASN A 126 -0.89 -1.36 6.06
N ARG A 127 -1.38 -1.15 4.84
CA ARG A 127 -2.74 -0.60 4.62
C ARG A 127 -3.81 -1.51 5.21
N ALA A 128 -3.75 -2.81 4.93
CA ALA A 128 -4.69 -3.77 5.49
C ALA A 128 -4.68 -3.76 7.03
N MET A 129 -3.51 -3.58 7.64
CA MET A 129 -3.39 -3.45 9.10
C MET A 129 -3.92 -2.10 9.61
N ALA A 130 -3.61 -0.99 8.95
CA ALA A 130 -4.05 0.35 9.33
C ALA A 130 -5.57 0.51 9.33
N GLU A 131 -6.27 -0.17 8.43
CA GLU A 131 -7.72 -0.06 8.27
C GLU A 131 -8.54 -0.77 9.35
N GLY A 132 -7.99 -1.75 10.06
CA GLY A 132 -8.79 -2.46 11.06
C GLY A 132 -8.11 -3.62 11.77
N ALA A 133 -6.79 -3.76 11.67
CA ALA A 133 -6.11 -4.80 12.44
C ALA A 133 -6.05 -4.42 13.91
N HIS A 134 -6.47 -5.33 14.79
CA HIS A 134 -6.11 -5.27 16.19
C HIS A 134 -4.95 -6.19 16.44
N ILE A 135 -3.90 -5.69 17.06
CA ILE A 135 -2.71 -6.45 17.38
C ILE A 135 -2.46 -6.40 18.88
N GLU A 136 -1.72 -7.36 19.39
CA GLU A 136 -1.20 -7.26 20.76
C GLU A 136 -0.28 -6.03 20.87
N HIS A 137 -0.62 -5.16 21.82
CA HIS A 137 0.21 -4.02 22.17
C HIS A 137 1.56 -4.50 22.69
N PRO A 138 2.70 -4.02 22.17
CA PRO A 138 4.03 -4.54 22.51
C PRO A 138 4.33 -4.47 24.02
N ASP A 139 3.93 -3.40 24.69
CA ASP A 139 4.21 -3.20 26.12
C ASP A 139 3.16 -3.82 27.06
N THR A 140 1.89 -3.92 26.64
CA THR A 140 0.78 -4.29 27.56
C THR A 140 0.17 -5.65 27.26
N GLY A 141 0.47 -6.24 26.10
CA GLY A 141 -0.13 -7.49 25.62
C GLY A 141 -1.62 -7.40 25.29
N LYS A 142 -2.28 -6.26 25.52
CA LYS A 142 -3.71 -6.10 25.24
C LYS A 142 -3.94 -5.92 23.74
N PRO A 143 -5.03 -6.47 23.18
CA PRO A 143 -5.43 -6.15 21.81
C PRO A 143 -5.72 -4.66 21.66
N VAL A 144 -5.06 -4.00 20.72
CA VAL A 144 -5.25 -2.59 20.38
C VAL A 144 -5.26 -2.42 18.86
N PRO A 145 -5.99 -1.44 18.30
CA PRO A 145 -5.90 -1.13 16.88
C PRO A 145 -4.45 -0.81 16.48
N TYR A 146 -3.97 -1.37 15.36
CA TYR A 146 -2.64 -1.09 14.83
C TYR A 146 -2.42 0.41 14.59
N SER A 147 -3.44 1.09 14.06
CA SER A 147 -3.45 2.54 13.85
C SER A 147 -3.37 3.35 15.16
N SER A 148 -3.75 2.78 16.30
CA SER A 148 -3.62 3.45 17.61
C SER A 148 -2.20 3.41 18.16
N LEU A 149 -1.34 2.50 17.68
CA LEU A 149 0.05 2.48 18.10
C LEU A 149 0.80 3.71 17.58
N PRO A 150 1.70 4.31 18.39
CA PRO A 150 2.65 5.30 17.90
C PRO A 150 3.44 4.74 16.70
N PRO A 151 3.70 5.52 15.64
CA PRO A 151 4.38 5.03 14.43
C PRO A 151 5.67 4.24 14.74
N LYS A 152 6.52 4.76 15.63
CA LYS A 152 7.75 4.10 16.09
C LYS A 152 7.56 2.68 16.68
N GLN A 153 6.35 2.31 17.12
CA GLN A 153 6.02 0.99 17.68
C GLN A 153 5.34 0.06 16.66
N ARG A 154 4.94 0.56 15.48
CA ARG A 154 4.23 -0.24 14.46
C ARG A 154 5.15 -1.19 13.69
N GLY A 155 6.44 -0.87 13.57
CA GLY A 155 7.42 -1.62 12.77
C GLY A 155 7.55 -3.11 13.11
N PRO A 156 7.73 -3.51 14.39
CA PRO A 156 7.81 -4.92 14.78
C PRO A 156 6.56 -5.73 14.42
N ALA A 157 5.37 -5.15 14.62
CA ALA A 157 4.11 -5.80 14.28
C ALA A 157 3.96 -5.98 12.77
N LEU A 158 4.23 -4.93 11.99
CA LEU A 158 4.23 -4.99 10.52
C LEU A 158 5.25 -6.02 10.01
N ALA A 159 6.47 -6.02 10.53
CA ALA A 159 7.51 -6.98 10.14
C ALA A 159 7.09 -8.43 10.45
N THR A 160 6.40 -8.64 11.57
CA THR A 160 5.87 -9.96 11.96
C THR A 160 4.76 -10.39 11.02
N ALA A 161 3.81 -9.50 10.70
CA ALA A 161 2.76 -9.77 9.73
C ALA A 161 3.32 -10.10 8.34
N VAL A 162 4.30 -9.30 7.87
CA VAL A 162 4.97 -9.50 6.58
C VAL A 162 5.73 -10.82 6.54
N ARG A 163 6.52 -11.17 7.58
CA ARG A 163 7.23 -12.46 7.61
C ARG A 163 6.27 -13.64 7.60
N ARG A 164 5.20 -13.58 8.41
CA ARG A 164 4.16 -14.63 8.45
C ARG A 164 3.47 -14.77 7.08
N GLY A 165 3.15 -13.67 6.39
CA GLY A 165 2.51 -13.70 5.07
C GLY A 165 3.44 -13.88 3.86
N SER A 166 4.75 -13.64 3.99
CA SER A 166 5.71 -13.82 2.88
C SER A 166 5.95 -15.30 2.56
N GLN A 167 5.75 -16.19 3.53
CA GLN A 167 5.73 -17.64 3.29
C GLN A 167 4.56 -17.97 2.35
N ASP A 168 3.36 -17.49 2.67
CA ASP A 168 2.15 -17.73 1.88
C ASP A 168 2.20 -17.12 0.48
N ARG A 169 2.85 -15.97 0.28
CA ARG A 169 3.05 -15.38 -1.06
C ARG A 169 3.94 -16.22 -1.96
N ARG A 170 4.88 -16.99 -1.41
CA ARG A 170 5.69 -17.94 -2.19
C ARG A 170 4.91 -19.23 -2.45
N ASP A 171 4.08 -19.63 -1.51
CA ASP A 171 3.18 -20.78 -1.62
C ASP A 171 1.90 -20.46 -2.44
N PHE A 172 1.70 -19.18 -2.82
CA PHE A 172 0.67 -18.69 -3.73
C PHE A 172 0.96 -19.17 -5.16
N GLN A 173 0.80 -20.47 -5.38
CA GLN A 173 0.67 -21.09 -6.69
C GLN A 173 -0.82 -21.24 -7.02
N GLY A 174 -1.44 -20.15 -7.49
CA GLY A 174 -2.44 -20.20 -8.58
C GLY A 174 -3.77 -20.94 -8.41
N THR A 175 -4.39 -21.01 -7.23
CA THR A 175 -5.76 -21.58 -7.11
C THR A 175 -6.86 -20.58 -6.75
N ASP A 176 -6.52 -19.35 -6.37
CA ASP A 176 -7.48 -18.29 -6.02
C ASP A 176 -7.44 -17.17 -7.07
N ASP A 177 -8.61 -16.79 -7.58
CA ASP A 177 -8.77 -15.79 -8.65
C ASP A 177 -8.74 -14.35 -8.12
N VAL A 178 -8.99 -14.16 -6.82
CA VAL A 178 -8.95 -12.86 -6.15
C VAL A 178 -7.87 -12.88 -5.08
N LYS A 179 -7.07 -11.82 -5.05
CA LYS A 179 -6.07 -11.64 -4.00
C LYS A 179 -6.80 -11.45 -2.67
N PRO A 180 -6.40 -12.12 -1.57
CA PRO A 180 -7.12 -12.05 -0.30
C PRO A 180 -7.34 -10.62 0.23
N VAL A 181 -6.34 -9.75 0.09
CA VAL A 181 -6.49 -8.34 0.53
C VAL A 181 -7.52 -7.57 -0.31
N ASP A 182 -7.61 -7.84 -1.61
CA ASP A 182 -8.57 -7.17 -2.48
C ASP A 182 -10.01 -7.59 -2.10
N TRP A 183 -10.22 -8.89 -1.81
CA TRP A 183 -11.49 -9.38 -1.28
C TRP A 183 -11.85 -8.76 0.08
N LEU A 184 -10.86 -8.58 0.97
CA LEU A 184 -11.09 -7.95 2.27
C LEU A 184 -11.53 -6.49 2.12
N ASP A 185 -10.95 -5.77 1.17
CA ASP A 185 -11.29 -4.39 0.85
C ASP A 185 -12.72 -4.28 0.29
N ASP A 186 -13.11 -5.20 -0.59
CA ASP A 186 -14.49 -5.30 -1.07
C ASP A 186 -15.46 -5.60 0.08
N LEU A 187 -15.11 -6.52 0.99
CA LEU A 187 -15.94 -6.85 2.15
C LEU A 187 -16.15 -5.65 3.08
N ARG A 188 -15.13 -4.80 3.27
CA ARG A 188 -15.21 -3.57 4.09
C ARG A 188 -16.25 -2.57 3.57
N SER A 189 -16.56 -2.60 2.28
CA SER A 189 -17.64 -1.79 1.70
C SER A 189 -19.04 -2.24 2.15
N LEU A 190 -19.19 -3.52 2.52
CA LEU A 190 -20.47 -4.13 2.88
C LEU A 190 -20.65 -4.29 4.40
N ALA A 191 -19.55 -4.51 5.13
CA ALA A 191 -19.55 -4.82 6.55
C ALA A 191 -18.52 -3.97 7.33
N GLN A 192 -18.65 -3.92 8.65
CA GLN A 192 -17.55 -3.53 9.52
C GLN A 192 -16.63 -4.74 9.68
N VAL A 193 -15.39 -4.65 9.21
CA VAL A 193 -14.44 -5.77 9.22
C VAL A 193 -13.28 -5.48 10.17
N GLU A 194 -13.02 -6.41 11.06
CA GLU A 194 -11.89 -6.40 11.99
C GLU A 194 -10.95 -7.56 11.68
N LEU A 195 -9.65 -7.30 11.76
CA LEU A 195 -8.61 -8.31 11.60
C LEU A 195 -7.86 -8.46 12.93
N LEU A 196 -8.22 -9.45 13.75
CA LEU A 196 -7.57 -9.67 15.04
C LEU A 196 -6.28 -10.47 14.84
N GLY A 197 -5.16 -9.97 15.37
CA GLY A 197 -3.84 -10.61 15.36
C GLY A 197 -3.29 -10.78 16.78
N THR A 198 -3.02 -12.02 17.16
CA THR A 198 -2.46 -12.40 18.47
C THR A 198 -1.23 -13.30 18.29
N VAL A 199 -0.65 -13.75 19.41
CA VAL A 199 0.34 -14.84 19.40
C VAL A 199 -0.20 -16.13 18.78
N GLU A 200 -1.50 -16.41 18.91
CA GLU A 200 -2.15 -17.63 18.42
C GLU A 200 -2.39 -17.61 16.91
N GLY A 201 -2.55 -16.43 16.33
CA GLY A 201 -2.78 -16.29 14.89
C GLY A 201 -3.56 -15.03 14.54
N TRP A 202 -4.20 -15.08 13.38
CA TRP A 202 -5.00 -14.04 12.77
C TRP A 202 -6.42 -14.54 12.56
N GLN A 203 -7.41 -13.67 12.73
CA GLN A 203 -8.82 -13.97 12.54
C GLN A 203 -9.52 -12.78 11.88
N VAL A 204 -10.40 -13.04 10.90
CA VAL A 204 -11.28 -12.03 10.32
C VAL A 204 -12.62 -12.09 11.02
N ILE A 205 -13.12 -10.94 11.46
CA ILE A 205 -14.47 -10.78 12.02
C ILE A 205 -15.20 -9.74 11.18
N ALA A 206 -16.41 -10.06 10.73
CA ALA A 206 -17.25 -9.16 9.97
C ALA A 206 -18.57 -8.95 10.71
N THR A 207 -18.92 -7.69 10.96
CA THR A 207 -20.20 -7.30 11.56
C THR A 207 -21.03 -6.61 10.49
N ASP A 208 -22.21 -7.16 10.20
CA ASP A 208 -23.15 -6.58 9.26
C ASP A 208 -23.60 -5.20 9.75
N ARG A 209 -23.54 -4.18 8.88
CA ARG A 209 -23.84 -2.79 9.26
C ARG A 209 -25.33 -2.56 9.52
N SER A 210 -26.19 -3.38 8.94
CA SER A 210 -27.65 -3.22 9.00
C SER A 210 -28.27 -4.04 10.13
N SER A 211 -27.87 -5.31 10.27
CA SER A 211 -28.40 -6.23 11.28
C SER A 211 -27.58 -6.25 12.56
N GLY A 212 -26.32 -5.80 12.52
CA GLY A 212 -25.37 -5.96 13.62
C GLY A 212 -24.89 -7.40 13.81
N GLU A 213 -25.25 -8.31 12.92
CA GLU A 213 -24.88 -9.72 13.02
C GLU A 213 -23.38 -9.90 12.82
N ARG A 214 -22.74 -10.57 13.77
CA ARG A 214 -21.30 -10.80 13.78
C ARG A 214 -20.97 -12.19 13.27
N ARG A 215 -20.11 -12.26 12.26
CA ARG A 215 -19.56 -13.49 11.66
C ARG A 215 -18.07 -13.56 11.96
N GLU A 216 -17.63 -14.72 12.44
CA GLU A 216 -16.23 -14.95 12.80
C GLU A 216 -15.61 -16.00 11.89
N GLY A 217 -14.52 -15.63 11.21
CA GLY A 217 -13.71 -16.55 10.44
C GLY A 217 -12.82 -17.40 11.37
N PRO A 218 -12.16 -18.44 10.83
CA PRO A 218 -11.32 -19.29 11.65
C PRO A 218 -9.95 -18.66 11.94
N VAL A 219 -9.39 -18.92 13.11
CA VAL A 219 -8.03 -18.47 13.47
C VAL A 219 -7.00 -19.21 12.62
N ARG A 220 -6.04 -18.48 12.03
CA ARG A 220 -4.96 -19.02 11.18
C ARG A 220 -3.62 -18.43 11.54
N LYS A 221 -2.54 -19.15 11.27
CA LYS A 221 -1.17 -18.69 11.64
C LYS A 221 -0.78 -17.39 10.96
N THR A 222 -1.31 -17.15 9.77
CA THR A 222 -0.96 -16.01 8.92
C THR A 222 -2.20 -15.19 8.60
N PHE A 223 -1.97 -13.92 8.27
CA PHE A 223 -3.07 -13.01 7.96
C PHE A 223 -3.74 -13.34 6.62
N TRP A 224 -2.99 -13.85 5.63
CA TRP A 224 -3.56 -14.26 4.34
C TRP A 224 -4.47 -15.47 4.50
N ASP A 225 -4.05 -16.47 5.27
CA ASP A 225 -4.87 -17.66 5.52
C ASP A 225 -6.16 -17.32 6.26
N ALA A 226 -6.09 -16.43 7.24
CA ALA A 226 -7.28 -15.98 7.96
C ALA A 226 -8.33 -15.41 7.00
N ILE A 227 -7.88 -14.57 6.05
CA ILE A 227 -8.76 -13.97 5.04
C ILE A 227 -9.29 -15.03 4.06
N ARG A 228 -8.42 -15.89 3.51
CA ARG A 228 -8.82 -16.95 2.56
C ARG A 228 -9.83 -17.90 3.15
N HIS A 229 -9.58 -18.37 4.36
CA HIS A 229 -10.48 -19.32 5.01
C HIS A 229 -11.78 -18.66 5.46
N ALA A 230 -11.77 -17.38 5.84
CA ALA A 230 -13.01 -16.64 6.09
C ALA A 230 -13.84 -16.51 4.81
N ARG A 231 -13.22 -16.14 3.68
CA ARG A 231 -13.88 -16.10 2.37
C ARG A 231 -14.50 -17.45 1.99
N ALA A 232 -13.69 -18.51 1.99
CA ALA A 232 -14.15 -19.84 1.60
C ALA A 232 -15.30 -20.35 2.49
N MET A 233 -15.27 -20.02 3.78
CA MET A 233 -16.35 -20.33 4.72
C MET A 233 -17.63 -19.56 4.38
N TRP A 234 -17.55 -18.23 4.26
CA TRP A 234 -18.74 -17.39 4.12
C TRP A 234 -19.34 -17.37 2.71
N GLU A 235 -18.53 -17.56 1.66
CA GLU A 235 -19.03 -17.74 0.30
C GLU A 235 -19.60 -19.16 0.12
N GLY A 236 -18.94 -20.18 0.68
CA GLY A 236 -19.46 -21.55 0.68
C GLY A 236 -20.74 -21.75 1.50
N GLU A 237 -21.00 -20.89 2.49
CA GLU A 237 -22.26 -20.81 3.23
C GLU A 237 -23.38 -20.14 2.41
N ARG A 238 -23.06 -19.10 1.62
CA ARG A 238 -24.02 -18.45 0.70
C ARG A 238 -24.54 -19.40 -0.37
N ASP A 239 -23.67 -20.25 -0.92
CA ASP A 239 -24.07 -21.26 -1.92
C ASP A 239 -24.91 -22.41 -1.34
N ARG A 240 -25.07 -22.48 -0.01
CA ARG A 240 -25.87 -23.51 0.69
C ARG A 240 -27.14 -22.98 1.35
N ALA A 241 -27.41 -21.68 1.28
CA ALA A 241 -28.66 -21.11 1.77
C ALA A 241 -29.81 -21.47 0.81
N PRO A 242 -30.93 -22.05 1.27
CA PRO A 242 -32.10 -22.26 0.41
C PRO A 242 -32.69 -20.90 -0.02
N GLU A 243 -33.09 -20.80 -1.28
CA GLU A 243 -33.92 -19.69 -1.81
C GLU A 243 -35.22 -19.49 -1.03
#